data_AF-A0A117LPC3-F1
#
_entry.id   AF-A0A117LPC3-F1
#
_cell.length_a   1.000
_cell.length_b   1.000
_cell.length_c   1.000
_cell.angle_alpha   90.00
_cell.angle_beta   90.00
_cell.angle_gamma   90.00
#
_symmetry.space_group_name_H-M   'P 1'
#
loop_
_entity.id
_entity.type
_entity.pdbx_description
1 polymer ?
#
loop_
_entity_poly.entity_id
_entity_poly.type
_entity_poly.pdbx_seq_one_letter_code
_entity_poly.pdbx_strand_id
1 'polypeptide(L)'
;MNGEILIPLGFFAMVVAIVYLALKQKERMAMIQRGMDPSLSNIDNSSVHQLRLGLIFIGIALGFLLGDVFSSLHWLEEWVAYVSMVSIFTGIAFVLGYYLTKNENRLNKNED
;
A
#
# COMPACT_ATOMS: atom_id res chain seq x y z
N MET A 1 14.96 1.29 29.97
CA MET A 1 15.31 0.03 29.27
C MET A 1 14.64 0.07 27.89
N ASN A 2 15.16 0.88 26.96
CA ASN A 2 14.46 1.19 25.69
C ASN A 2 15.34 0.97 24.44
N GLY A 3 16.61 0.58 24.60
CA GLY A 3 17.55 0.41 23.50
C GLY A 3 17.43 -0.94 22.77
N GLU A 4 16.82 -1.93 23.41
CA GLU A 4 16.74 -3.31 22.90
C GLU A 4 15.74 -3.47 21.74
N ILE A 5 14.72 -2.61 21.65
CA ILE A 5 13.76 -2.58 20.53
C ILE A 5 14.33 -1.88 19.29
N LEU A 6 15.31 -0.97 19.46
CA LEU A 6 15.86 -0.19 18.34
C LEU A 6 16.71 -1.07 17.41
N ILE A 7 17.35 -2.10 17.95
CA ILE A 7 18.23 -3.03 17.23
C ILE A 7 17.45 -3.89 16.22
N PRO A 8 16.39 -4.64 16.60
CA PRO A 8 15.61 -5.42 15.65
C PRO A 8 14.87 -4.53 14.65
N LEU A 9 14.43 -3.33 15.06
CA LEU A 9 13.78 -2.38 14.15
C LEU A 9 14.74 -1.85 13.07
N GLY A 10 15.97 -1.50 13.44
CA GLY A 10 17.01 -1.09 12.50
C GLY A 10 17.41 -2.21 11.54
N PHE A 11 17.51 -3.45 12.05
CA PHE A 11 17.79 -4.62 11.22
C PHE A 11 16.68 -4.88 10.19
N PHE A 12 15.42 -4.81 10.62
CA PHE A 12 14.28 -5.01 9.73
C PHE A 12 14.20 -3.93 8.65
N ALA A 13 14.44 -2.66 9.02
CA ALA A 13 14.50 -1.55 8.07
C ALA A 13 15.64 -1.71 7.04
N MET A 14 16.81 -2.19 7.49
CA MET A 14 17.95 -2.47 6.61
C MET A 14 17.61 -3.57 5.59
N VAL A 15 17.00 -4.67 6.02
CA VAL A 15 16.60 -5.76 5.14
C VAL A 15 15.60 -5.29 4.09
N VAL A 16 14.58 -4.53 4.50
CA VAL A 16 13.59 -3.95 3.58
C VAL A 16 14.25 -3.00 2.57
N ALA A 17 15.18 -2.16 3.02
CA ALA A 17 15.91 -1.24 2.14
C ALA A 17 16.75 -1.97 1.09
N ILE A 18 17.46 -3.03 1.49
CA ILE A 18 18.26 -3.85 0.58
C ILE A 18 17.37 -4.57 -0.45
N VAL A 19 16.28 -5.17 0.01
CA VAL A 19 15.33 -5.88 -0.87
C VAL A 19 14.70 -4.90 -1.88
N TYR A 20 14.30 -3.71 -1.44
CA TYR A 20 13.76 -2.67 -2.32
C TYR A 20 14.77 -2.21 -3.38
N LEU A 21 16.03 -1.99 -3.01
CA LEU A 21 17.09 -1.67 -3.97
C LEU A 21 17.30 -2.82 -4.97
N ALA A 22 17.31 -4.07 -4.49
CA ALA A 22 17.50 -5.24 -5.34
C ALA A 22 16.34 -5.44 -6.32
N LEU A 23 15.10 -5.18 -5.90
CA LEU A 23 13.90 -5.20 -6.76
C LEU A 23 14.01 -4.18 -7.89
N LYS A 24 14.39 -2.92 -7.58
CA LYS A 24 14.60 -1.87 -8.59
C LYS A 24 15.71 -2.20 -9.60
N GLN A 25 16.77 -2.85 -9.15
CA GLN A 25 17.88 -3.27 -10.03
C GLN A 25 17.45 -4.42 -10.97
N LYS A 26 16.61 -5.33 -10.49
CA LYS A 26 16.06 -6.42 -11.32
C LYS A 26 15.08 -5.92 -12.37
N GLU A 27 14.27 -4.91 -12.05
CA GLU A 27 13.39 -4.26 -13.03
C GLU A 27 14.19 -3.64 -14.19
N ARG A 28 15.32 -2.97 -13.89
CA ARG A 28 16.22 -2.42 -14.91
C ARG A 28 16.87 -3.48 -15.80
N MET A 29 17.25 -4.63 -15.25
CA MET A 29 17.87 -5.72 -16.01
C MET A 29 16.86 -6.49 -16.90
N ALA A 30 15.63 -6.66 -16.41
CA ALA A 30 14.56 -7.32 -17.15
C ALA A 30 14.06 -6.49 -18.35
N MET A 31 14.10 -5.15 -18.26
CA MET A 31 13.77 -4.26 -19.39
C MET A 31 14.78 -4.37 -20.54
N ILE A 32 16.08 -4.53 -20.24
CA ILE A 32 17.13 -4.63 -21.26
C ILE A 32 17.04 -5.97 -22.03
N GLN A 33 16.71 -7.08 -21.36
CA GLN A 33 16.61 -8.40 -22.00
C GLN A 33 15.35 -8.59 -22.87
N ARG A 34 14.34 -7.73 -22.71
CA ARG A 34 13.09 -7.78 -23.48
C ARG A 34 13.07 -6.85 -24.70
N GLY A 35 14.17 -6.14 -24.99
CA GLY A 35 14.25 -5.24 -26.16
C GLY A 35 13.26 -4.08 -26.12
N MET A 36 12.76 -3.72 -24.94
CA MET A 36 11.73 -2.69 -24.75
C MET A 36 12.42 -1.40 -24.29
N ASP A 37 12.26 -0.34 -25.08
CA ASP A 37 12.81 0.98 -24.82
C ASP A 37 12.29 1.51 -23.46
N PRO A 38 13.16 1.75 -22.46
CA PRO A 38 12.76 2.15 -21.11
C PRO A 38 12.13 3.56 -21.03
N SER A 39 12.06 4.28 -22.15
CA SER A 39 11.43 5.59 -22.24
C SER A 39 9.90 5.56 -22.38
N LEU A 40 9.29 4.45 -22.83
CA LEU A 40 7.83 4.41 -23.07
C LEU A 40 7.02 3.75 -21.94
N SER A 41 7.65 3.03 -21.00
CA SER A 41 6.93 2.26 -19.97
C SER A 41 6.77 2.98 -18.61
N ASN A 42 7.51 4.07 -18.39
CA ASN A 42 7.63 4.70 -17.08
C ASN A 42 6.64 5.84 -16.78
N ILE A 43 5.79 6.25 -17.73
CA ILE A 43 4.99 7.48 -17.54
C ILE A 43 3.57 7.20 -16.99
N ASP A 44 2.95 6.05 -17.29
CA ASP A 44 1.53 5.85 -16.90
C ASP A 44 1.31 4.97 -15.65
N ASN A 45 2.22 4.04 -15.33
CA ASN A 45 1.99 3.11 -14.22
C ASN A 45 2.24 3.70 -12.83
N SER A 46 2.99 4.81 -12.72
CA SER A 46 3.30 5.43 -11.43
C SER A 46 2.09 6.17 -10.84
N SER A 47 1.29 6.82 -11.67
CA SER A 47 0.12 7.59 -11.23
C SER A 47 -0.94 6.69 -10.59
N VAL A 48 -1.23 5.55 -11.23
CA VAL A 48 -2.20 4.56 -10.72
C VAL A 48 -1.75 3.94 -9.39
N HIS A 49 -0.43 3.75 -9.22
CA HIS A 49 0.14 3.23 -7.98
C HIS A 49 0.05 4.24 -6.84
N GLN A 50 0.29 5.52 -7.12
CA GLN A 50 0.12 6.62 -6.15
C GLN A 50 -1.34 6.77 -5.73
N LEU A 51 -2.28 6.66 -6.67
CA LEU A 51 -3.72 6.75 -6.38
C LEU A 51 -4.18 5.59 -5.47
N ARG A 52 -3.73 4.36 -5.75
CA ARG A 52 -4.05 3.19 -4.93
C ARG A 52 -3.50 3.32 -3.51
N LEU A 53 -2.27 3.81 -3.35
CA LEU A 53 -1.68 4.04 -2.03
C LEU A 53 -2.43 5.14 -1.26
N GLY A 54 -2.83 6.22 -1.92
CA GLY A 54 -3.65 7.27 -1.32
C GLY A 54 -4.99 6.75 -0.81
N LEU A 55 -5.66 5.88 -1.58
CA LEU A 55 -6.95 5.31 -1.20
C LEU A 55 -6.85 4.41 0.05
N ILE A 56 -5.78 3.62 0.17
CA ILE A 56 -5.51 2.81 1.37
C ILE A 56 -5.25 3.71 2.58
N PHE A 57 -4.50 4.81 2.40
CA PHE A 57 -4.19 5.75 3.48
C PHE A 57 -5.46 6.42 4.04
N ILE A 58 -6.40 6.79 3.16
CA ILE A 58 -7.71 7.31 3.54
C ILE A 58 -8.52 6.26 4.32
N GLY A 59 -8.48 4.99 3.90
CA GLY A 59 -9.14 3.89 4.61
C GLY A 59 -8.63 3.70 6.04
N ILE A 60 -7.31 3.77 6.24
CA ILE A 60 -6.70 3.67 7.57
C ILE A 60 -7.14 4.85 8.46
N ALA A 61 -7.10 6.08 7.93
CA ALA A 61 -7.49 7.28 8.66
C ALA A 61 -8.98 7.25 9.08
N LEU A 62 -9.88 6.85 8.17
CA LEU A 62 -11.30 6.68 8.47
C LEU A 62 -11.55 5.57 9.50
N GLY A 63 -10.84 4.44 9.40
CA GLY A 63 -10.95 3.34 10.35
C GLY A 63 -10.51 3.73 11.76
N PHE A 64 -9.50 4.58 11.90
CA PHE A 64 -9.07 5.11 13.20
C PHE A 64 -10.11 6.03 13.82
N LEU A 65 -10.67 6.95 13.02
CA LEU A 65 -11.68 7.91 13.50
C LEU A 65 -12.96 7.18 13.95
N LEU A 66 -13.42 6.20 13.17
CA LEU A 66 -14.59 5.39 13.52
C LEU A 66 -14.31 4.42 14.67
N GLY A 67 -13.07 3.95 14.83
CA GLY A 67 -12.63 3.14 15.96
C GLY A 67 -12.78 3.88 17.30
N ASP A 68 -12.42 5.16 17.35
CA ASP A 68 -12.55 6.00 18.56
C ASP A 68 -14.02 6.24 18.94
N VAL A 69 -14.86 6.50 17.94
CA VAL A 69 -16.32 6.63 18.13
C VAL A 69 -16.95 5.34 18.65
N PHE A 70 -16.49 4.18 18.18
CA PHE A 70 -16.99 2.88 18.63
C PHE A 70 -16.46 2.49 20.01
N SER A 71 -15.21 2.85 20.34
CA SER A 71 -14.64 2.65 21.68
C SER A 71 -15.46 3.41 22.75
N SER A 72 -15.91 4.61 22.41
CA SER A 72 -16.73 5.47 23.29
C SER A 72 -18.11 4.89 23.66
N LEU A 73 -18.58 3.87 22.94
CA LEU A 73 -19.85 3.18 23.23
C LEU A 73 -19.72 2.07 24.30
N HIS A 74 -18.52 1.84 24.86
CA HIS A 74 -18.22 0.86 25.91
C HIS A 74 -18.66 -0.59 25.63
N TRP A 75 -18.92 -0.96 24.36
CA TRP A 75 -19.35 -2.32 24.00
C TRP A 75 -18.21 -3.33 23.86
N LEU A 76 -16.99 -2.88 23.56
CA LEU A 76 -15.81 -3.73 23.38
C LEU A 76 -14.58 -3.13 24.06
N GLU A 77 -13.57 -3.97 24.33
CA GLU A 77 -12.25 -3.48 24.72
C GLU A 77 -11.69 -2.55 23.65
N GLU A 78 -11.15 -1.42 24.11
CA GLU A 78 -10.64 -0.32 23.28
C GLU A 78 -9.71 -0.83 22.18
N TRP A 79 -8.75 -1.67 22.53
CA TRP A 79 -7.79 -2.27 21.59
C TRP A 79 -8.48 -3.07 20.48
N VAL A 80 -9.49 -3.87 20.83
CA VAL A 80 -10.20 -4.73 19.87
C VAL A 80 -11.08 -3.90 18.95
N ALA A 81 -11.71 -2.83 19.47
CA ALA A 81 -12.51 -1.91 18.67
C ALA A 81 -11.64 -1.22 17.60
N TYR A 82 -10.48 -0.69 17.99
CA TYR A 82 -9.54 -0.04 17.08
C TYR A 82 -9.00 -1.01 16.02
N VAL A 83 -8.51 -2.18 16.42
CA VAL A 83 -7.95 -3.18 15.49
C VAL A 83 -9.00 -3.66 14.50
N SER A 84 -10.22 -3.92 14.97
CA SER A 84 -11.32 -4.42 14.11
C SER A 84 -11.74 -3.36 13.08
N MET A 85 -11.96 -2.11 13.52
CA MET A 85 -12.41 -1.04 12.61
C MET A 85 -11.33 -0.68 11.59
N VAL A 86 -10.08 -0.51 12.02
CA VAL A 86 -8.98 -0.21 11.10
C VAL A 86 -8.80 -1.34 10.09
N SER A 87 -8.88 -2.61 10.50
CA SER A 87 -8.73 -3.75 9.59
C SER A 87 -9.86 -3.83 8.56
N ILE A 88 -11.12 -3.59 8.98
CA ILE A 88 -12.28 -3.62 8.08
C ILE A 88 -12.20 -2.48 7.06
N PHE A 89 -11.97 -1.25 7.52
CA PHE A 89 -11.89 -0.09 6.62
C PHE A 89 -10.69 -0.15 5.68
N THR A 90 -9.53 -0.60 6.18
CA THR A 90 -8.35 -0.84 5.34
C THR A 90 -8.62 -1.93 4.31
N GLY A 91 -9.30 -3.03 4.69
CA GLY A 91 -9.68 -4.10 3.78
C GLY A 91 -10.61 -3.62 2.66
N ILE A 92 -11.64 -2.84 3.00
CA ILE A 92 -12.58 -2.26 2.02
C ILE A 92 -11.85 -1.31 1.08
N ALA A 93 -11.01 -0.41 1.60
CA ALA A 93 -10.21 0.50 0.80
C ALA A 93 -9.25 -0.25 -0.15
N PHE A 94 -8.67 -1.37 0.30
CA PHE A 94 -7.80 -2.20 -0.54
C PHE A 94 -8.55 -2.85 -1.71
N VAL A 95 -9.75 -3.38 -1.45
CA VAL A 95 -10.62 -3.98 -2.48
C VAL A 95 -11.10 -2.93 -3.48
N LEU A 96 -11.55 -1.76 -3.00
CA LEU A 96 -11.94 -0.64 -3.87
C LEU A 96 -10.76 -0.18 -4.72
N GLY A 97 -9.59 0.03 -4.11
CA GLY A 97 -8.37 0.41 -4.83
C GLY A 97 -8.00 -0.59 -5.93
N TYR A 98 -8.14 -1.89 -5.67
CA TYR A 98 -7.93 -2.91 -6.70
C TYR A 98 -8.96 -2.84 -7.83
N TYR A 99 -10.24 -2.60 -7.52
CA TYR A 99 -11.29 -2.50 -8.53
C TYR A 99 -11.14 -1.26 -9.40
N LEU A 100 -10.80 -0.11 -8.82
CA LEU A 100 -10.56 1.15 -9.56
C LEU A 100 -9.39 0.98 -10.54
N THR A 101 -8.24 0.49 -10.07
CA THR A 101 -7.07 0.23 -10.94
C THR A 101 -7.38 -0.80 -12.02
N LYS A 102 -8.17 -1.84 -11.71
CA LYS A 102 -8.60 -2.83 -12.71
C LYS A 102 -9.47 -2.22 -13.79
N ASN A 103 -10.33 -1.24 -13.44
CA ASN A 103 -11.23 -0.60 -14.39
C ASN A 103 -10.51 0.36 -15.34
N GLU A 104 -9.54 1.14 -14.84
CA GLU A 104 -8.69 2.00 -15.68
C GLU A 104 -7.93 1.19 -16.74
N ASN A 105 -7.37 0.03 -16.36
CA ASN A 105 -6.71 -0.87 -17.30
C ASN A 105 -7.66 -1.48 -18.35
N ARG A 106 -8.98 -1.50 -18.11
CA ARG A 106 -9.96 -1.96 -19.11
C ARG A 106 -10.37 -0.86 -20.07
N LEU A 107 -10.40 0.40 -19.62
CA LEU A 107 -10.76 1.54 -20.47
C LEU A 107 -9.65 1.86 -21.47
N ASN A 108 -8.38 1.83 -21.04
CA ASN A 108 -7.23 2.07 -21.92
C ASN A 108 -7.13 0.99 -23.04
N LYS A 109 -7.61 -0.23 -22.81
CA LYS A 109 -7.61 -1.32 -23.80
C LYS A 109 -8.68 -1.20 -24.90
N ASN A 110 -9.69 -0.33 -24.75
CA ASN A 110 -10.75 -0.16 -25.76
C ASN A 110 -10.51 1.07 -26.66
N GLU A 111 -9.43 1.82 -26.42
CA GLU A 111 -9.01 2.96 -27.25
C GLU A 111 -7.86 2.61 -28.22
N ASP A 112 -7.32 1.37 -28.13
CA ASP A 112 -6.42 0.72 -29.10
C ASP A 112 -7.18 -0.26 -30.01
#